data_AF-A4G2L8-F1
#
_entry.id   AF-A4G2L8-F1
#
_cell.length_a   1.000
_cell.length_b   1.000
_cell.length_c   1.000
_cell.angle_alpha   90.00
_cell.angle_beta   90.00
_cell.angle_gamma   90.00
#
_symmetry.space_group_name_H-M   'P 1'
#
loop_
_entity.id
_entity.type
_entity.pdbx_description
1 polymer ?
#
loop_
_entity_poly.entity_id
_entity_poly.type
_entity_poly.pdbx_seq_one_letter_code
_entity_poly.pdbx_strand_id
1 'polypeptide(L)'
;MLKLAEIPSEFKKSNYDICKTWGINQWLDALITRQSALRTWQYSSIHNDKTAQEELAAIAREIALKLIKNPTEKTYVGADFYAEEPPTSIRNQNLLDYFDCWQKMAKDRVCPYGNYGRIAAYGKEDRPEDNVQDRFIRSQLSTDAWRFNDQWDESPREFFIAVSLDETDDVVIDEFKSWLKKIRKDTERAPLSRPINLEDLDGWFQRYLPFLDLTLWAKTHNRRISGMLLGKAIFGDLQGVADRLRTVEKNANDIISEESIQKLRAQAVAAELKKARDNFKVPPN
;
A
#
# COMPACT_ATOMS: atom_id res chain seq x y z
N MET A 1 -26.12 18.42 8.65
CA MET A 1 -25.49 18.61 7.32
C MET A 1 -24.59 19.83 7.45
N LEU A 2 -23.33 19.77 7.04
CA LEU A 2 -22.37 20.87 7.26
C LEU A 2 -22.71 22.12 6.44
N LYS A 3 -22.46 23.29 7.03
CA LYS A 3 -22.34 24.61 6.37
C LYS A 3 -20.90 24.84 5.90
N LEU A 4 -20.69 25.81 5.01
CA LEU A 4 -19.35 26.17 4.51
C LEU A 4 -18.38 26.61 5.62
N ALA A 5 -18.88 27.30 6.64
CA ALA A 5 -18.09 27.72 7.80
C ALA A 5 -17.70 26.56 8.75
N GLU A 6 -18.17 25.33 8.49
CA GLU A 6 -17.79 24.13 9.26
C GLU A 6 -16.78 23.23 8.50
N ILE A 7 -16.34 23.63 7.30
CA ILE A 7 -15.10 23.08 6.70
C ILE A 7 -13.91 23.66 7.50
N PRO A 8 -12.81 22.91 7.74
CA PRO A 8 -11.62 23.45 8.38
C PRO A 8 -11.15 24.75 7.72
N SER A 9 -10.91 25.79 8.52
CA SER A 9 -10.44 27.10 8.07
C SER A 9 -9.06 27.05 7.38
N GLU A 10 -8.32 26.00 7.67
CA GLU A 10 -7.03 25.60 7.14
C GLU A 10 -7.13 25.12 5.69
N PHE A 11 -8.29 24.61 5.26
CA PHE A 11 -8.51 24.18 3.90
C PHE A 11 -8.52 25.38 2.95
N LYS A 12 -7.47 25.47 2.14
CA LYS A 12 -7.41 26.39 1.01
C LYS A 12 -6.98 25.59 -0.22
N LYS A 13 -7.69 25.75 -1.33
CA LYS A 13 -7.34 25.07 -2.58
C LYS A 13 -5.91 25.36 -3.05
N SER A 14 -5.40 26.56 -2.75
CA SER A 14 -4.01 26.96 -3.04
C SER A 14 -2.95 26.17 -2.26
N ASN A 15 -3.30 25.49 -1.15
CA ASN A 15 -2.36 24.62 -0.43
C ASN A 15 -1.85 23.48 -1.35
N TYR A 16 -2.61 23.12 -2.38
CA TYR A 16 -2.31 22.04 -3.32
C TYR A 16 -1.50 22.50 -4.54
N ASP A 17 -1.26 23.80 -4.73
CA ASP A 17 -0.47 24.29 -5.87
C ASP A 17 0.98 23.80 -5.82
N ILE A 18 1.50 23.51 -4.62
CA ILE A 18 2.80 22.86 -4.41
C ILE A 18 2.89 21.47 -5.05
N CYS A 19 1.76 20.76 -5.20
CA CYS A 19 1.74 19.42 -5.79
C CYS A 19 2.06 19.42 -7.29
N LYS A 20 1.96 20.58 -7.96
CA LYS A 20 2.36 20.74 -9.36
C LYS A 20 3.86 20.49 -9.58
N THR A 21 4.70 20.62 -8.55
CA THR A 21 6.14 20.37 -8.65
C THR A 21 6.55 18.96 -8.21
N TRP A 22 5.60 18.09 -7.89
CA TRP A 22 5.87 16.74 -7.39
C TRP A 22 6.28 15.77 -8.49
N GLY A 23 7.42 15.10 -8.28
CA GLY A 23 7.76 13.87 -8.98
C GLY A 23 7.01 12.65 -8.44
N ILE A 24 7.20 11.51 -9.11
CA ILE A 24 6.48 10.24 -8.83
C ILE A 24 6.60 9.80 -7.37
N ASN A 25 7.78 9.95 -6.75
CA ASN A 25 7.99 9.55 -5.34
C ASN A 25 7.15 10.40 -4.37
N GLN A 26 7.03 11.71 -4.60
CA GLN A 26 6.22 12.60 -3.78
C GLN A 26 4.72 12.30 -3.93
N TRP A 27 4.28 11.96 -5.15
CA TRP A 27 2.93 11.46 -5.43
C TRP A 27 2.64 10.12 -4.73
N LEU A 28 3.59 9.19 -4.76
CA LEU A 28 3.49 7.89 -4.08
C LEU A 28 3.34 8.07 -2.57
N ASP A 29 4.24 8.82 -1.94
CA ASP A 29 4.21 9.11 -0.49
C ASP A 29 2.88 9.73 -0.07
N ALA A 30 2.40 10.70 -0.85
CA ALA A 30 1.17 11.44 -0.60
C ALA A 30 -0.08 10.54 -0.70
N LEU A 31 -0.10 9.58 -1.62
CA LEU A 31 -1.24 8.66 -1.80
C LEU A 31 -1.20 7.49 -0.81
N ILE A 32 -0.02 6.95 -0.49
CA ILE A 32 0.14 5.97 0.60
C ILE A 32 -0.36 6.57 1.91
N THR A 33 0.07 7.79 2.26
CA THR A 33 -0.36 8.48 3.50
C THR A 33 -1.89 8.58 3.61
N ARG A 34 -2.57 8.93 2.51
CA ARG A 34 -4.04 9.01 2.43
C ARG A 34 -4.72 7.64 2.54
N GLN A 35 -4.18 6.64 1.85
CA GLN A 35 -4.69 5.26 1.89
C GLN A 35 -4.54 4.65 3.29
N SER A 36 -3.39 4.84 3.94
CA SER A 36 -3.14 4.42 5.32
C SER A 36 -4.10 5.09 6.29
N ALA A 37 -4.30 6.41 6.23
CA ALA A 37 -5.25 7.11 7.10
C ALA A 37 -6.70 6.63 6.90
N LEU A 38 -7.11 6.36 5.66
CA LEU A 38 -8.43 5.79 5.36
C LEU A 38 -8.57 4.37 5.94
N ARG A 39 -7.57 3.50 5.75
CA ARG A 39 -7.52 2.14 6.31
C ARG A 39 -7.54 2.16 7.84
N THR A 40 -6.78 3.05 8.49
CA THR A 40 -6.79 3.24 9.96
C THR A 40 -8.18 3.60 10.46
N TRP A 41 -8.88 4.53 9.81
CA TRP A 41 -10.26 4.88 10.15
C TRP A 41 -11.24 3.72 9.92
N GLN A 42 -11.14 3.03 8.78
CA GLN A 42 -11.98 1.84 8.51
C GLN A 42 -11.76 0.76 9.59
N TYR A 43 -10.51 0.46 9.93
CA TYR A 43 -10.15 -0.50 10.97
C TYR A 43 -10.68 -0.09 12.35
N SER A 44 -10.61 1.20 12.70
CA SER A 44 -11.22 1.70 13.95
C SER A 44 -12.73 1.44 14.02
N SER A 45 -13.44 1.48 12.89
CA SER A 45 -14.90 1.32 12.85
C SER A 45 -15.38 -0.11 13.05
N ILE A 46 -14.51 -1.10 12.87
CA ILE A 46 -14.79 -2.53 13.01
C ILE A 46 -14.15 -3.16 14.26
N HIS A 47 -13.42 -2.37 15.06
CA HIS A 47 -12.71 -2.87 16.23
C HIS A 47 -13.64 -3.02 17.44
N ASN A 48 -13.56 -4.16 18.15
CA ASN A 48 -14.45 -4.46 19.28
C ASN A 48 -14.05 -3.75 20.59
N ASP A 49 -12.77 -3.42 20.77
CA ASP A 49 -12.31 -2.59 21.89
C ASP A 49 -12.47 -1.10 21.55
N LYS A 50 -13.27 -0.40 22.37
CA LYS A 50 -13.56 1.03 22.28
C LYS A 50 -12.33 1.92 22.47
N THR A 51 -11.36 1.47 23.25
CA THR A 51 -10.13 2.24 23.56
C THR A 51 -9.27 2.32 22.30
N ALA A 52 -8.92 1.16 21.74
CA ALA A 52 -8.20 1.06 20.48
C ALA A 52 -8.96 1.72 19.31
N GLN A 53 -10.30 1.61 19.29
CA GLN A 53 -11.14 2.34 18.32
C GLN A 53 -10.95 3.86 18.40
N GLU A 54 -11.02 4.46 19.60
CA GLU A 54 -10.87 5.92 19.76
C GLU A 54 -9.43 6.38 19.46
N GLU A 55 -8.41 5.59 19.84
CA GLU A 55 -7.00 5.86 19.52
C GLU A 55 -6.73 5.87 18.01
N LEU A 56 -7.16 4.81 17.30
CA LEU A 56 -7.03 4.72 15.84
C LEU A 56 -7.81 5.83 15.14
N ALA A 57 -9.02 6.16 15.63
CA ALA A 57 -9.80 7.29 15.12
C ALA A 57 -9.12 8.64 15.42
N ALA A 58 -8.39 8.80 16.52
CA ALA A 58 -7.61 9.99 16.84
C ALA A 58 -6.43 10.17 15.87
N ILE A 59 -5.67 9.10 15.64
CA ILE A 59 -4.57 9.07 14.65
C ILE A 59 -5.09 9.47 13.26
N ALA A 60 -6.19 8.86 12.80
CA ALA A 60 -6.75 9.17 11.49
C ALA A 60 -7.28 10.62 11.39
N ARG A 61 -7.87 11.18 12.46
CA ARG A 61 -8.27 12.61 12.54
C ARG A 61 -7.06 13.53 12.44
N GLU A 62 -5.97 13.23 13.14
CA GLU A 62 -4.75 14.03 13.14
C GLU A 62 -4.11 14.07 11.74
N ILE A 63 -3.97 12.91 11.08
CA ILE A 63 -3.44 12.82 9.71
C ILE A 63 -4.33 13.62 8.75
N ALA A 64 -5.66 13.49 8.84
CA ALA A 64 -6.59 14.23 7.98
C ALA A 64 -6.46 15.76 8.12
N LEU A 65 -6.31 16.26 9.35
CA LEU A 65 -6.11 17.70 9.60
C LEU A 65 -4.74 18.18 9.08
N LYS A 66 -3.68 17.39 9.27
CA LYS A 66 -2.35 17.69 8.73
C LYS A 66 -2.37 17.78 7.21
N LEU A 67 -2.97 16.81 6.52
CA LEU A 67 -3.09 16.79 5.05
C LEU A 67 -3.86 18.00 4.49
N ILE A 68 -4.96 18.41 5.15
CA ILE A 68 -5.72 19.61 4.76
C ILE A 68 -4.87 20.88 4.84
N LYS A 69 -4.06 21.01 5.90
CA LYS A 69 -3.17 22.16 6.12
C LYS A 69 -1.95 22.12 5.18
N ASN A 70 -1.40 20.93 4.95
CA ASN A 70 -0.19 20.70 4.18
C ASN A 70 -0.30 19.35 3.43
N PRO A 71 -0.58 19.33 2.11
CA PRO A 71 -0.71 18.07 1.38
C PRO A 71 0.62 17.30 1.23
N THR A 72 1.77 17.93 1.53
CA THR A 72 3.10 17.28 1.54
C THR A 72 3.43 16.54 2.84
N GLU A 73 2.56 16.59 3.85
CA GLU A 73 2.87 16.01 5.16
C GLU A 73 3.14 14.49 5.04
N LYS A 74 4.35 14.08 5.46
CA LYS A 74 4.71 12.66 5.57
C LYS A 74 4.43 12.17 6.96
N THR A 75 3.54 11.19 7.11
CA THR A 75 3.42 10.43 8.36
C THR A 75 4.14 9.11 8.20
N TYR A 76 5.27 8.96 8.88
CA TYR A 76 6.13 7.79 8.77
C TYR A 76 5.47 6.56 9.40
N VAL A 77 5.16 5.55 8.58
CA VAL A 77 4.72 4.22 9.01
C VAL A 77 5.75 3.23 8.47
N GLY A 78 6.79 2.96 9.27
CA GLY A 78 8.04 2.37 8.78
C GLY A 78 7.99 0.87 8.49
N ALA A 79 8.51 0.47 7.34
CA ALA A 79 8.90 -0.91 7.03
C ALA A 79 10.08 -0.93 6.05
N ASP A 80 11.23 -1.39 6.53
CA ASP A 80 12.44 -1.66 5.73
C ASP A 80 12.75 -3.17 5.78
N PHE A 81 13.41 -3.70 4.74
CA PHE A 81 13.72 -5.12 4.56
C PHE A 81 15.16 -5.32 4.05
N TYR A 82 15.85 -6.35 4.53
CA TYR A 82 17.12 -6.89 3.99
C TYR A 82 17.19 -8.42 4.21
N ALA A 83 18.06 -9.14 3.47
CA ALA A 83 18.01 -10.60 3.31
C ALA A 83 19.40 -11.27 3.20
N GLU A 84 19.45 -12.59 3.48
CA GLU A 84 20.50 -13.62 3.32
C GLU A 84 19.77 -15.01 3.44
N GLU A 85 20.15 -16.19 2.93
CA GLU A 85 21.01 -16.70 1.83
C GLU A 85 20.55 -18.18 1.48
N PRO A 86 21.07 -18.91 0.47
CA PRO A 86 20.27 -19.91 -0.26
C PRO A 86 20.69 -21.41 -0.10
N PRO A 87 20.03 -22.36 -0.81
CA PRO A 87 20.44 -22.67 -2.20
C PRO A 87 19.30 -22.82 -3.24
N THR A 88 19.72 -22.92 -4.51
CA THR A 88 18.99 -22.89 -5.81
C THR A 88 18.60 -21.50 -6.34
N SER A 89 18.72 -21.36 -7.66
CA SER A 89 18.76 -20.14 -8.46
C SER A 89 17.53 -19.24 -8.34
N ILE A 90 16.33 -19.76 -8.61
CA ILE A 90 15.06 -19.17 -8.17
C ILE A 90 14.09 -20.27 -7.75
N ARG A 91 13.64 -20.23 -6.49
CA ARG A 91 12.59 -21.15 -6.01
C ARG A 91 11.49 -20.45 -5.24
N ASN A 92 10.28 -21.02 -5.33
CA ASN A 92 9.22 -20.72 -4.38
C ASN A 92 9.72 -21.04 -2.96
N GLN A 93 9.45 -20.13 -2.02
CA GLN A 93 9.47 -20.51 -0.62
C GLN A 93 8.25 -21.41 -0.35
N ASN A 94 8.46 -22.52 0.35
CA ASN A 94 7.35 -23.23 0.98
C ASN A 94 6.90 -22.45 2.23
N LEU A 95 5.76 -22.80 2.79
CA LEU A 95 5.18 -22.07 3.92
C LEU A 95 6.03 -22.16 5.20
N LEU A 96 6.80 -23.25 5.40
CA LEU A 96 7.77 -23.37 6.50
C LEU A 96 8.93 -22.38 6.35
N ASP A 97 9.60 -22.36 5.18
CA ASP A 97 10.69 -21.44 4.87
C ASP A 97 10.24 -19.97 5.00
N TYR A 98 9.04 -19.66 4.50
CA TYR A 98 8.43 -18.34 4.59
C TYR A 98 8.26 -17.90 6.05
N PHE A 99 7.70 -18.76 6.91
CA PHE A 99 7.50 -18.43 8.33
C PHE A 99 8.82 -18.37 9.12
N ASP A 100 9.80 -19.22 8.81
CA ASP A 100 11.14 -19.18 9.42
C ASP A 100 11.89 -17.87 9.06
N CYS A 101 11.86 -17.47 7.78
CA CYS A 101 12.36 -16.17 7.34
C CYS A 101 11.63 -15.04 8.08
N TRP A 102 10.31 -15.11 8.17
CA TRP A 102 9.50 -14.09 8.86
C TRP A 102 9.88 -13.96 10.33
N GLN A 103 10.04 -15.07 11.04
CA GLN A 103 10.44 -15.08 12.46
C GLN A 103 11.84 -14.51 12.67
N LYS A 104 12.81 -14.85 11.79
CA LYS A 104 14.18 -14.35 11.85
C LYS A 104 14.27 -12.84 11.59
N MET A 105 13.45 -12.32 10.66
CA MET A 105 13.34 -10.88 10.39
C MET A 105 12.65 -10.10 11.51
N ALA A 106 11.68 -10.71 12.21
CA ALA A 106 10.76 -10.01 13.09
C ALA A 106 11.18 -9.95 14.57
N LYS A 107 12.47 -9.75 14.87
CA LYS A 107 13.00 -9.73 16.25
C LYS A 107 12.20 -8.86 17.24
N ASP A 108 11.65 -7.74 16.77
CA ASP A 108 10.83 -6.81 17.57
C ASP A 108 9.39 -6.60 17.04
N ARG A 109 8.91 -7.43 16.11
CA ARG A 109 7.60 -7.24 15.45
C ARG A 109 6.63 -8.39 15.72
N VAL A 110 5.39 -8.05 16.09
CA VAL A 110 4.30 -9.02 16.17
C VAL A 110 4.00 -9.54 14.76
N CYS A 111 4.15 -10.84 14.57
CA CYS A 111 3.74 -11.48 13.32
C CYS A 111 2.21 -11.47 13.20
N PRO A 112 1.64 -10.98 12.08
CA PRO A 112 0.20 -11.16 11.80
C PRO A 112 -0.18 -12.63 11.86
N TYR A 113 0.74 -13.49 11.41
CA TYR A 113 0.69 -14.94 11.49
C TYR A 113 1.38 -15.49 12.75
N GLY A 114 1.46 -14.75 13.86
CA GLY A 114 2.32 -15.11 15.01
C GLY A 114 1.99 -16.43 15.70
N ASN A 115 0.78 -16.93 15.53
CA ASN A 115 0.46 -18.31 15.89
C ASN A 115 1.05 -19.29 14.88
N TYR A 116 0.85 -19.08 13.58
CA TYR A 116 1.38 -19.89 12.47
C TYR A 116 2.91 -19.97 12.47
N GLY A 117 3.61 -18.85 12.60
CA GLY A 117 5.08 -18.82 12.67
C GLY A 117 5.62 -19.57 13.89
N ARG A 118 4.93 -19.47 15.04
CA ARG A 118 5.22 -20.29 16.21
C ARG A 118 4.92 -21.78 15.97
N ILE A 119 3.83 -22.13 15.27
CA ILE A 119 3.48 -23.53 14.94
C ILE A 119 4.51 -24.15 14.00
N ALA A 120 5.04 -23.38 13.05
CA ALA A 120 6.12 -23.78 12.15
C ALA A 120 7.45 -23.97 12.91
N ALA A 121 7.81 -23.02 13.78
CA ALA A 121 9.09 -23.01 14.49
C ALA A 121 9.18 -24.01 15.66
N TYR A 122 8.13 -24.16 16.46
CA TYR A 122 8.04 -25.17 17.52
C TYR A 122 7.64 -26.52 16.92
N GLY A 123 8.57 -27.11 16.16
CA GLY A 123 8.39 -28.39 15.47
C GLY A 123 8.06 -29.51 16.47
N LYS A 124 6.80 -29.97 16.45
CA LYS A 124 6.24 -31.10 17.23
C LYS A 124 6.35 -31.10 18.77
N GLU A 125 7.17 -30.27 19.40
CA GLU A 125 7.38 -30.33 20.86
C GLU A 125 6.16 -29.84 21.68
N ASP A 126 5.50 -30.81 22.33
CA ASP A 126 4.67 -30.72 23.54
C ASP A 126 3.71 -29.53 23.70
N ARG A 127 2.99 -29.17 22.63
CA ARG A 127 1.70 -28.49 22.75
C ARG A 127 0.56 -29.52 22.64
N PRO A 128 -0.45 -29.51 23.55
CA PRO A 128 -1.62 -30.36 23.41
C PRO A 128 -2.29 -30.17 22.04
N GLU A 129 -2.43 -31.25 21.27
CA GLU A 129 -2.65 -31.22 19.82
C GLU A 129 -4.07 -30.85 19.35
N ASP A 130 -4.92 -30.27 20.21
CA ASP A 130 -6.38 -30.25 20.03
C ASP A 130 -6.94 -29.09 19.20
N ASN A 131 -6.10 -28.14 18.82
CA ASN A 131 -6.49 -27.04 17.94
C ASN A 131 -6.53 -27.50 16.46
N VAL A 132 -7.72 -27.49 15.86
CA VAL A 132 -7.95 -27.89 14.45
C VAL A 132 -7.16 -27.02 13.46
N GLN A 133 -6.99 -25.73 13.75
CA GLN A 133 -6.23 -24.79 12.92
C GLN A 133 -4.75 -25.19 12.88
N ASP A 134 -4.15 -25.60 14.00
CA ASP A 134 -2.74 -26.00 14.05
C ASP A 134 -2.47 -27.25 13.19
N ARG A 135 -3.39 -28.22 13.21
CA ARG A 135 -3.31 -29.41 12.34
C ARG A 135 -3.46 -29.04 10.87
N PHE A 136 -4.36 -28.12 10.54
CA PHE A 136 -4.49 -27.59 9.17
C PHE A 136 -3.19 -26.89 8.72
N ILE A 137 -2.64 -25.97 9.52
CA ILE A 137 -1.40 -25.24 9.20
C ILE A 137 -0.24 -26.22 8.99
N ARG A 138 -0.06 -27.19 9.89
CA ARG A 138 1.00 -28.21 9.76
C ARG A 138 0.87 -29.02 8.45
N SER A 139 -0.35 -29.26 7.96
CA SER A 139 -0.57 -29.91 6.66
C SER A 139 -0.17 -29.06 5.44
N GLN A 140 -0.09 -27.73 5.61
CA GLN A 140 0.24 -26.77 4.55
C GLN A 140 1.70 -26.32 4.56
N LEU A 141 2.53 -26.76 5.52
CA LEU A 141 3.92 -26.29 5.65
C LEU A 141 4.79 -26.56 4.40
N SER A 142 4.51 -27.64 3.66
CA SER A 142 5.18 -27.99 2.40
C SER A 142 4.55 -27.34 1.16
N THR A 143 3.42 -26.65 1.30
CA THR A 143 2.76 -25.93 0.20
C THR A 143 3.57 -24.67 -0.13
N ASP A 144 3.64 -24.30 -1.42
CA ASP A 144 4.16 -23.01 -1.86
C ASP A 144 3.52 -21.86 -1.04
N ALA A 145 4.32 -21.01 -0.40
CA ALA A 145 3.82 -19.90 0.43
C ALA A 145 2.92 -18.94 -0.36
N TRP A 146 3.18 -18.76 -1.66
CA TRP A 146 2.32 -17.94 -2.53
C TRP A 146 0.90 -18.49 -2.66
N ARG A 147 0.70 -19.81 -2.65
CA ARG A 147 -0.63 -20.44 -2.72
C ARG A 147 -1.40 -20.26 -1.42
N PHE A 148 -0.70 -20.36 -0.29
CA PHE A 148 -1.28 -20.10 1.02
C PHE A 148 -1.73 -18.63 1.12
N ASN A 149 -0.87 -17.70 0.73
CA ASN A 149 -1.19 -16.27 0.74
C ASN A 149 -2.34 -15.91 -0.24
N ASP A 150 -2.36 -16.48 -1.45
CA ASP A 150 -3.44 -16.26 -2.44
C ASP A 150 -4.80 -16.82 -1.99
N GLN A 151 -4.82 -17.79 -1.07
CA GLN A 151 -6.04 -18.35 -0.47
C GLN A 151 -6.55 -17.62 0.78
N TRP A 152 -5.66 -16.95 1.53
CA TRP A 152 -5.95 -16.46 2.88
C TRP A 152 -5.93 -14.93 3.04
N ASP A 153 -5.42 -14.17 2.07
CA ASP A 153 -5.18 -12.74 2.20
C ASP A 153 -5.94 -11.91 1.14
N GLU A 154 -6.55 -10.81 1.56
CA GLU A 154 -7.28 -9.89 0.68
C GLU A 154 -6.35 -9.08 -0.24
N SER A 155 -5.04 -8.98 0.05
CA SER A 155 -4.03 -8.56 -0.94
C SER A 155 -2.56 -8.80 -0.53
N PRO A 156 -1.93 -9.81 -1.15
CA PRO A 156 -0.52 -9.77 -1.47
C PRO A 156 -0.36 -9.87 -2.99
N ARG A 157 -0.19 -8.71 -3.66
CA ARG A 157 0.44 -8.65 -5.00
C ARG A 157 1.96 -8.91 -4.94
N GLU A 158 2.45 -9.24 -3.76
CA GLU A 158 3.84 -9.49 -3.40
C GLU A 158 4.01 -10.99 -3.13
N PHE A 159 5.06 -11.58 -3.71
CA PHE A 159 5.38 -13.00 -3.57
C PHE A 159 6.86 -13.14 -3.23
N PHE A 160 7.17 -14.05 -2.31
CA PHE A 160 8.52 -14.27 -1.82
C PHE A 160 9.16 -15.45 -2.56
N ILE A 161 10.35 -15.21 -3.10
CA ILE A 161 11.21 -16.20 -3.74
C ILE A 161 12.55 -16.21 -3.02
N ALA A 162 13.19 -17.38 -2.97
CA ALA A 162 14.63 -17.45 -2.73
C ALA A 162 15.35 -17.33 -4.07
N VAL A 163 16.48 -16.63 -4.09
CA VAL A 163 17.33 -16.44 -5.26
C VAL A 163 18.76 -16.90 -4.90
N SER A 164 19.44 -17.67 -5.75
CA SER A 164 20.87 -17.93 -5.58
C SER A 164 21.69 -16.90 -6.34
N LEU A 165 22.82 -16.52 -5.75
CA LEU A 165 23.81 -15.62 -6.34
C LEU A 165 25.01 -16.36 -6.97
N ASP A 166 24.99 -17.70 -6.94
CA ASP A 166 26.03 -18.55 -7.55
C ASP A 166 25.90 -18.68 -9.08
N GLU A 167 24.72 -18.38 -9.63
CA GLU A 167 24.44 -18.42 -11.07
C GLU A 167 24.78 -17.09 -11.75
N THR A 168 24.89 -17.09 -13.09
CA THR A 168 25.06 -15.84 -13.85
C THR A 168 23.79 -15.01 -13.88
N ASP A 169 23.94 -13.68 -13.94
CA ASP A 169 22.83 -12.72 -14.05
C ASP A 169 21.82 -13.11 -15.15
N ASP A 170 22.30 -13.54 -16.32
CA ASP A 170 21.44 -13.93 -17.45
C ASP A 170 20.54 -15.13 -17.10
N VAL A 171 21.08 -16.15 -16.41
CA VAL A 171 20.33 -17.33 -15.95
C VAL A 171 19.29 -16.92 -14.92
N VAL A 172 19.68 -16.16 -13.89
CA VAL A 172 18.76 -15.67 -12.84
C VAL A 172 17.63 -14.83 -13.46
N ILE A 173 17.96 -13.97 -14.42
CA ILE A 173 16.98 -13.12 -15.12
C ILE A 173 15.99 -13.94 -15.96
N ASP A 174 16.44 -14.95 -16.70
CA ASP A 174 15.56 -15.77 -17.55
C ASP A 174 14.70 -16.76 -16.76
N GLU A 175 15.23 -17.31 -15.66
CA GLU A 175 14.41 -18.03 -14.68
C GLU A 175 13.38 -17.12 -14.02
N PHE A 176 13.75 -15.88 -13.66
CA PHE A 176 12.82 -14.93 -13.04
C PHE A 176 11.66 -14.58 -13.99
N LYS A 177 11.96 -14.30 -15.27
CA LYS A 177 10.93 -14.08 -16.31
C LYS A 177 10.00 -15.29 -16.43
N SER A 178 10.56 -16.50 -16.40
CA SER A 178 9.82 -17.76 -16.57
C SER A 178 8.91 -18.03 -15.36
N TRP A 179 9.44 -17.89 -14.15
CA TRP A 179 8.70 -17.94 -12.89
C TRP A 179 7.58 -16.88 -12.86
N LEU A 180 7.88 -15.62 -13.18
CA LEU A 180 6.92 -14.52 -13.17
C LEU A 180 5.78 -14.75 -14.18
N LYS A 181 6.08 -15.29 -15.36
CA LYS A 181 5.08 -15.68 -16.36
C LYS A 181 4.19 -16.81 -15.86
N LYS A 182 4.76 -17.82 -15.18
CA LYS A 182 4.02 -18.92 -14.57
C LYS A 182 3.09 -18.40 -13.46
N ILE A 183 3.61 -17.69 -12.46
CA ILE A 183 2.81 -17.22 -11.31
C ILE A 183 1.68 -16.27 -11.77
N ARG A 184 1.93 -15.36 -12.72
CA ARG A 184 0.86 -14.53 -13.31
C ARG A 184 -0.25 -15.33 -13.98
N LYS A 185 0.10 -16.43 -14.66
CA LYS A 185 -0.89 -17.34 -15.26
C LYS A 185 -1.65 -18.10 -14.18
N ASP A 186 -0.93 -18.70 -13.23
CA ASP A 186 -1.49 -19.57 -12.18
C ASP A 186 -2.38 -18.80 -11.18
N THR A 187 -2.20 -17.48 -11.05
CA THR A 187 -3.02 -16.58 -10.21
C THR A 187 -4.02 -15.71 -10.99
N GLU A 188 -4.11 -15.90 -12.31
CA GLU A 188 -4.91 -15.07 -13.24
C GLU A 188 -4.61 -13.54 -13.19
N ARG A 189 -3.42 -13.17 -12.70
CA ARG A 189 -3.01 -11.77 -12.52
C ARG A 189 -2.35 -11.21 -13.77
N ALA A 190 -3.05 -10.31 -14.44
CA ALA A 190 -2.49 -9.49 -15.51
C ALA A 190 -1.30 -8.63 -15.00
N PRO A 191 -0.32 -8.28 -15.87
CA PRO A 191 0.62 -7.20 -15.58
C PRO A 191 -0.13 -5.91 -15.23
N LEU A 192 0.46 -5.06 -14.37
CA LEU A 192 -0.08 -3.73 -14.12
C LEU A 192 -0.32 -2.99 -15.45
N SER A 193 -1.46 -2.31 -15.56
CA SER A 193 -1.80 -1.55 -16.77
C SER A 193 -0.77 -0.45 -17.07
N ARG A 194 -0.91 0.19 -18.24
CA ARG A 194 -0.08 1.32 -18.73
C ARG A 194 0.43 2.23 -17.58
N PRO A 195 1.72 2.58 -17.57
CA PRO A 195 2.29 3.63 -16.73
C PRO A 195 1.41 4.89 -16.58
N ILE A 196 1.23 5.34 -15.34
CA ILE A 196 0.68 6.67 -15.01
C ILE A 196 1.69 7.73 -15.49
N ASN A 197 1.23 8.76 -16.17
CA ASN A 197 2.06 9.78 -16.81
C ASN A 197 1.99 11.07 -16.01
N LEU A 198 2.97 11.95 -16.16
CA LEU A 198 2.94 13.26 -15.46
C LEU A 198 1.70 14.08 -15.84
N GLU A 199 1.23 13.96 -17.08
CA GLU A 199 -0.03 14.56 -17.56
C GLU A 199 -1.27 14.06 -16.81
N ASP A 200 -1.28 12.78 -16.40
CA ASP A 200 -2.35 12.23 -15.57
C ASP A 200 -2.32 12.92 -14.18
N LEU A 201 -1.13 13.04 -13.60
CA LEU A 201 -0.87 13.62 -12.26
C LEU A 201 -1.15 15.13 -12.19
N ASP A 202 -0.91 15.89 -13.26
CA ASP A 202 -1.24 17.32 -13.34
C ASP A 202 -2.74 17.60 -13.14
N GLY A 203 -3.60 16.66 -13.55
CA GLY A 203 -5.02 16.73 -13.26
C GLY A 203 -5.37 16.43 -11.79
N TRP A 204 -4.50 15.71 -11.07
CA TRP A 204 -4.81 15.10 -9.77
C TRP A 204 -4.89 16.14 -8.64
N PHE A 205 -3.95 17.09 -8.59
CA PHE A 205 -3.84 18.01 -7.45
C PHE A 205 -4.96 19.05 -7.38
N GLN A 206 -5.52 19.47 -8.52
CA GLN A 206 -6.52 20.53 -8.54
C GLN A 206 -7.92 20.08 -8.09
N ARG A 207 -8.19 18.77 -8.07
CA ARG A 207 -9.56 18.21 -7.96
C ARG A 207 -9.64 17.00 -7.05
N TYR A 208 -8.70 16.07 -7.15
CA TYR A 208 -8.80 14.77 -6.52
C TYR A 208 -8.11 14.75 -5.16
N LEU A 209 -6.92 15.33 -4.98
CA LEU A 209 -6.33 15.50 -3.64
C LEU A 209 -7.24 16.33 -2.69
N PRO A 210 -7.79 17.51 -3.09
CA PRO A 210 -8.73 18.25 -2.25
C PRO A 210 -10.01 17.47 -1.93
N PHE A 211 -10.51 16.66 -2.87
CA PHE A 211 -11.66 15.78 -2.66
C PHE A 211 -11.35 14.69 -1.63
N LEU A 212 -10.21 14.01 -1.78
CA LEU A 212 -9.75 12.94 -0.89
C LEU A 212 -9.58 13.46 0.55
N ASP A 213 -8.91 14.60 0.72
CA ASP A 213 -8.61 15.14 2.05
C ASP A 213 -9.86 15.68 2.76
N LEU A 214 -10.75 16.38 2.03
CA LEU A 214 -12.05 16.80 2.59
C LEU A 214 -12.95 15.60 2.93
N THR A 215 -12.91 14.53 2.13
CA THR A 215 -13.69 13.30 2.37
C THR A 215 -13.14 12.51 3.55
N LEU A 216 -11.81 12.38 3.66
CA LEU A 216 -11.12 11.74 4.77
C LEU A 216 -11.35 12.50 6.07
N TRP A 217 -11.25 13.83 6.06
CA TRP A 217 -11.59 14.68 7.20
C TRP A 217 -13.04 14.52 7.62
N ALA A 218 -13.99 14.57 6.67
CA ALA A 218 -15.40 14.41 6.98
C ALA A 218 -15.71 13.05 7.63
N LYS A 219 -15.15 11.95 7.09
CA LYS A 219 -15.27 10.60 7.66
C LYS A 219 -14.70 10.52 9.08
N THR A 220 -13.45 10.96 9.27
CA THR A 220 -12.74 10.88 10.56
C THR A 220 -13.36 11.75 11.65
N HIS A 221 -14.05 12.84 11.29
CA HIS A 221 -14.75 13.73 12.23
C HIS A 221 -16.25 13.41 12.39
N ASN A 222 -16.71 12.28 11.82
CA ASN A 222 -18.13 11.87 11.76
C ASN A 222 -19.06 12.99 11.26
N ARG A 223 -18.65 13.68 10.19
CA ARG A 223 -19.39 14.76 9.54
C ARG A 223 -19.80 14.38 8.12
N ARG A 224 -20.80 15.08 7.58
CA ARG A 224 -21.26 14.95 6.19
C ARG A 224 -21.23 16.30 5.48
N ILE A 225 -20.28 16.45 4.56
CA ILE A 225 -20.25 17.54 3.57
C ILE A 225 -21.31 17.21 2.50
N SER A 226 -22.12 18.20 2.09
CA SER A 226 -23.05 18.02 0.98
C SER A 226 -22.32 18.12 -0.36
N GLY A 227 -22.80 17.45 -1.42
CA GLY A 227 -22.17 17.54 -2.74
C GLY A 227 -22.07 18.98 -3.26
N MET A 228 -23.10 19.81 -3.04
CA MET A 228 -23.04 21.23 -3.42
C MET A 228 -21.93 21.99 -2.68
N LEU A 229 -21.71 21.69 -1.39
CA LEU A 229 -20.67 22.32 -0.59
C LEU A 229 -19.27 21.83 -0.99
N LEU A 230 -19.10 20.51 -1.16
CA LEU A 230 -17.85 19.89 -1.59
C LEU A 230 -17.43 20.39 -2.99
N GLY A 231 -18.39 20.46 -3.91
CA GLY A 231 -18.17 21.00 -5.26
C GLY A 231 -17.79 22.47 -5.23
N LYS A 232 -18.46 23.31 -4.42
CA LYS A 232 -18.07 24.72 -4.26
C LYS A 232 -16.65 24.86 -3.71
N ALA A 233 -16.26 24.02 -2.74
CA ALA A 233 -14.92 24.05 -2.15
C ALA A 233 -13.81 23.63 -3.14
N ILE A 234 -14.09 22.66 -4.02
CA ILE A 234 -13.11 22.14 -4.99
C ILE A 234 -13.07 22.97 -6.28
N PHE A 235 -14.22 23.39 -6.81
CA PHE A 235 -14.31 24.04 -8.12
C PHE A 235 -14.39 25.58 -8.04
N GLY A 236 -14.82 26.15 -6.90
CA GLY A 236 -15.05 27.59 -6.72
C GLY A 236 -16.41 28.08 -7.22
N ASP A 237 -17.03 27.35 -8.15
CA ASP A 237 -18.32 27.66 -8.77
C ASP A 237 -19.37 26.54 -8.53
N LEU A 238 -20.63 26.76 -8.93
CA LEU A 238 -21.73 25.79 -8.80
C LEU A 238 -22.19 25.13 -10.12
N GLN A 239 -21.64 25.53 -11.26
CA GLN A 239 -22.06 25.08 -12.59
C GLN A 239 -21.71 23.59 -12.79
N GLY A 240 -22.70 22.74 -13.07
CA GLY A 240 -22.47 21.31 -13.30
C GLY A 240 -21.75 20.57 -12.16
N VAL A 241 -21.88 21.04 -10.91
CA VAL A 241 -21.18 20.46 -9.75
C VAL A 241 -21.47 18.97 -9.57
N ALA A 242 -22.71 18.51 -9.80
CA ALA A 242 -23.09 17.12 -9.62
C ALA A 242 -22.30 16.16 -10.53
N ASP A 243 -22.23 16.45 -11.83
CA ASP A 243 -21.49 15.63 -12.81
C ASP A 243 -19.98 15.71 -12.62
N ARG A 244 -19.44 16.91 -12.33
CA ARG A 244 -18.03 17.08 -12.01
C ARG A 244 -17.65 16.29 -10.75
N LEU A 245 -18.46 16.31 -9.69
CA LEU A 245 -18.21 15.52 -8.48
C LEU A 245 -18.33 14.02 -8.71
N ARG A 246 -19.36 13.53 -9.41
CA ARG A 246 -19.50 12.10 -9.72
C ARG A 246 -18.27 11.55 -10.46
N THR A 247 -17.71 12.35 -11.35
CA THR A 247 -16.46 12.03 -12.07
C THR A 247 -15.25 12.06 -11.14
N VAL A 248 -15.14 13.08 -10.29
CA VAL A 248 -14.04 13.19 -9.30
C VAL A 248 -14.09 12.05 -8.28
N GLU A 249 -15.25 11.69 -7.75
CA GLU A 249 -15.42 10.63 -6.76
C GLU A 249 -15.00 9.26 -7.30
N LYS A 250 -15.46 8.90 -8.51
CA LYS A 250 -15.05 7.66 -9.18
C LYS A 250 -13.52 7.57 -9.30
N ASN A 251 -12.93 8.54 -9.99
CA ASN A 251 -11.50 8.55 -10.28
C ASN A 251 -10.65 8.72 -9.00
N ALA A 252 -11.13 9.43 -7.97
CA ALA A 252 -10.40 9.59 -6.71
C ALA A 252 -10.24 8.25 -5.98
N ASN A 253 -11.28 7.41 -5.98
CA ASN A 253 -11.20 6.04 -5.46
C ASN A 253 -10.23 5.18 -6.29
N ASP A 254 -10.27 5.31 -7.62
CA ASP A 254 -9.32 4.63 -8.52
C ASP A 254 -7.85 5.07 -8.25
N ILE A 255 -7.62 6.35 -7.94
CA ILE A 255 -6.31 6.95 -7.64
C ILE A 255 -5.71 6.43 -6.32
N ILE A 256 -6.50 6.30 -5.25
CA ILE A 256 -6.04 5.73 -3.96
C ILE A 256 -6.14 4.20 -3.88
N SER A 257 -6.57 3.55 -4.96
CA SER A 257 -6.62 2.08 -5.02
C SER A 257 -5.22 1.48 -4.85
N GLU A 258 -5.16 0.28 -4.29
CA GLU A 258 -3.92 -0.48 -4.17
C GLU A 258 -3.22 -0.62 -5.52
N GLU A 259 -3.97 -0.84 -6.60
CA GLU A 259 -3.41 -0.95 -7.94
C GLU A 259 -2.72 0.33 -8.43
N SER A 260 -3.30 1.50 -8.20
CA SER A 260 -2.69 2.78 -8.60
C SER A 260 -1.45 3.11 -7.77
N ILE A 261 -1.47 2.81 -6.47
CA ILE A 261 -0.31 2.95 -5.59
C ILE A 261 0.82 1.99 -6.01
N GLN A 262 0.51 0.73 -6.34
CA GLN A 262 1.50 -0.24 -6.82
C GLN A 262 2.09 0.16 -8.20
N LYS A 263 1.31 0.79 -9.09
CA LYS A 263 1.82 1.39 -10.34
C LYS A 263 2.83 2.50 -10.06
N LEU A 264 2.50 3.44 -9.18
CA LEU A 264 3.42 4.53 -8.79
C LEU A 264 4.66 3.99 -8.08
N ARG A 265 4.53 2.95 -7.24
CA ARG A 265 5.67 2.26 -6.59
C ARG A 265 6.61 1.63 -7.61
N ALA A 266 6.08 0.90 -8.59
CA ALA A 266 6.89 0.32 -9.67
C ALA A 266 7.62 1.38 -10.48
N GLN A 267 6.98 2.53 -10.74
CA GLN A 267 7.61 3.67 -11.43
C GLN A 267 8.67 4.38 -10.60
N ALA A 268 8.44 4.58 -9.31
CA ALA A 268 9.41 5.16 -8.38
C ALA A 268 10.70 4.33 -8.36
N VAL A 269 10.56 3.00 -8.18
CA VAL A 269 11.69 2.07 -8.22
C VAL A 269 12.41 2.13 -9.59
N ALA A 270 11.67 2.11 -10.71
CA ALA A 270 12.27 2.21 -12.04
C ALA A 270 13.02 3.54 -12.25
N ALA A 271 12.55 4.65 -11.68
CA ALA A 271 13.21 5.95 -11.74
C ALA A 271 14.50 5.98 -10.93
N GLU A 272 14.52 5.43 -9.71
CA GLU A 272 15.74 5.35 -8.90
C GLU A 272 16.78 4.38 -9.50
N LEU A 273 16.35 3.20 -10.00
CA LEU A 273 17.24 2.27 -10.71
C LEU A 273 17.87 2.92 -11.95
N LYS A 274 17.11 3.74 -12.69
CA LYS A 274 17.65 4.50 -13.82
C LYS A 274 18.72 5.49 -13.36
N LYS A 275 18.46 6.29 -12.32
CA LYS A 275 19.44 7.25 -11.77
C LYS A 275 20.71 6.53 -11.29
N ALA A 276 20.57 5.42 -10.57
CA ALA A 276 21.69 4.64 -10.10
C ALA A 276 22.55 4.15 -11.27
N ARG A 277 21.93 3.53 -12.29
CA ARG A 277 22.63 3.06 -13.50
C ARG A 277 23.32 4.20 -14.27
N ASP A 278 22.66 5.36 -14.38
CA ASP A 278 23.23 6.50 -15.09
C ASP A 278 24.40 7.14 -14.29
N ASN A 279 24.40 7.05 -12.95
CA ASN A 279 25.54 7.41 -12.08
C ASN A 279 26.71 6.39 -12.15
N PHE A 280 26.42 5.09 -12.32
CA PHE A 280 27.44 4.04 -12.45
C PHE A 280 28.20 4.06 -13.78
N LYS A 281 27.75 4.84 -14.76
CA LYS A 281 28.50 5.11 -16.00
C LYS A 281 29.63 6.11 -15.75
N VAL A 282 30.61 5.69 -14.95
CA VAL A 282 31.91 6.35 -14.86
C VAL A 282 32.50 6.41 -16.28
N PRO A 283 32.99 7.57 -16.75
CA PRO A 283 33.58 7.66 -18.09
C PRO A 283 34.79 6.72 -18.21
N PRO A 284 35.04 6.14 -19.40
CA PRO A 284 36.27 5.39 -19.63
C PRO A 284 37.49 6.31 -19.46
N ASN A 285 38.46 5.86 -18.66
CA ASN A 285 39.80 6.46 -18.55
C ASN A 285 40.61 6.21 -19.83
#